data_AF-A0A1H9LFE0-F1
#
_entry.id   AF-A0A1H9LFE0-F1
#
_cell.length_a   1.000
_cell.length_b   1.000
_cell.length_c   1.000
_cell.angle_alpha   90.00
_cell.angle_beta   90.00
_cell.angle_gamma   90.00
#
_symmetry.space_group_name_H-M   'P 1'
#
loop_
_entity.id
_entity.type
_entity.pdbx_description
1 polymer ?
#
loop_
_entity_poly.entity_id
_entity_poly.type
_entity_poly.pdbx_seq_one_letter_code
_entity_poly.pdbx_strand_id
1 'polypeptide(L)'
;MVLMTKHWSINYPMERNPDSNTVCSHFMYVIVPALGFWLTLMATPTQADCEGCLCPGDPCRLCPLPAVEGEPPKADEHAICTRIRARVPPTSAEPGSNEYFPSLDRSIAACVAEGGDVIRNRQRGKEFPSRFYCKPLVQIQAR
;
A
#
# COMPACT_ATOMS: atom_id res chain seq x y z
N MET A 1 30.01 71.21 -27.25
CA MET A 1 29.30 71.86 -26.12
C MET A 1 29.53 70.98 -24.91
N VAL A 2 30.28 71.50 -23.94
CA VAL A 2 30.56 70.86 -22.66
C VAL A 2 29.25 70.77 -21.89
N LEU A 3 28.90 69.60 -21.34
CA LEU A 3 28.09 69.56 -20.12
C LEU A 3 28.46 68.34 -19.27
N MET A 4 28.85 68.67 -18.04
CA MET A 4 29.31 67.80 -16.97
C MET A 4 28.21 66.86 -16.48
N THR A 5 28.58 65.64 -16.05
CA THR A 5 27.84 64.94 -14.99
C THR A 5 28.82 64.32 -14.01
N LYS A 6 28.61 64.71 -12.76
CA LYS A 6 29.54 64.65 -11.63
C LYS A 6 29.69 63.23 -11.09
N HIS A 7 30.92 62.91 -10.73
CA HIS A 7 31.30 61.78 -9.89
C HIS A 7 30.76 62.03 -8.47
N TRP A 8 29.87 61.16 -7.96
CA TRP A 8 29.48 61.14 -6.56
C TRP A 8 29.80 59.75 -6.00
N SER A 9 30.94 59.64 -5.35
CA SER A 9 31.30 58.49 -4.51
C SER A 9 30.58 58.64 -3.18
N ILE A 10 29.60 57.79 -2.92
CA ILE A 10 29.00 57.65 -1.59
C ILE A 10 29.89 56.70 -0.79
N ASN A 11 30.67 57.27 0.12
CA ASN A 11 31.37 56.54 1.18
C ASN A 11 30.32 55.95 2.14
N TYR A 12 30.22 54.63 2.23
CA TYR A 12 29.51 53.97 3.33
C TYR A 12 30.53 53.57 4.41
N PRO A 13 30.37 54.00 5.67
CA PRO A 13 31.18 53.49 6.76
C PRO A 13 30.70 52.08 7.12
N MET A 14 31.59 51.10 6.96
CA MET A 14 31.35 49.72 7.36
C MET A 14 31.74 49.54 8.82
N GLU A 15 30.80 49.81 9.73
CA GLU A 15 30.96 49.59 11.16
C GLU A 15 30.79 48.09 11.45
N ARG A 16 31.91 47.42 11.72
CA ARG A 16 31.99 45.97 11.92
C ARG A 16 31.66 45.65 13.39
N ASN A 17 30.40 45.29 13.67
CA ASN A 17 29.96 44.83 14.99
C ASN A 17 30.43 43.36 15.23
N PRO A 18 31.24 43.08 16.27
CA PRO A 18 31.82 41.75 16.50
C PRO A 18 30.85 40.68 17.05
N ASP A 19 29.58 41.00 17.31
CA ASP A 19 28.59 40.06 17.87
C ASP A 19 27.81 39.22 16.85
N SER A 20 28.13 39.28 15.55
CA SER A 20 27.35 38.63 14.49
C SER A 20 27.59 37.12 14.34
N ASN A 21 28.68 36.57 14.90
CA ASN A 21 29.08 35.17 14.65
C ASN A 21 28.40 34.16 15.58
N THR A 22 28.04 34.57 16.80
CA THR A 22 27.39 33.72 17.80
C THR A 22 25.90 33.54 17.52
N VAL A 23 25.25 34.59 17.02
CA VAL A 23 23.80 34.61 16.75
C VAL A 23 23.44 33.71 15.56
N CYS A 24 24.24 33.71 14.49
CA CYS A 24 24.03 32.81 13.34
C CYS A 24 24.21 31.33 13.69
N SER A 25 25.18 31.01 14.57
CA SER A 25 25.46 29.62 14.98
C SER A 25 24.30 29.03 15.81
N HIS A 26 23.76 29.80 16.75
CA HIS A 26 22.58 29.40 17.53
C HIS A 26 21.31 29.30 16.68
N PHE A 27 21.14 30.19 15.70
CA PHE A 27 19.99 30.18 14.79
C PHE A 27 19.95 28.90 13.96
N MET A 28 21.10 28.42 13.43
CA MET A 28 21.16 27.13 12.74
C MET A 28 20.94 25.94 13.68
N TYR A 29 21.52 25.95 14.88
CA TYR A 29 21.49 24.76 15.76
C TYR A 29 20.15 24.50 16.45
N VAL A 30 19.29 25.51 16.62
CA VAL A 30 18.01 25.37 17.33
C VAL A 30 16.82 25.29 16.36
N ILE A 31 16.86 26.06 15.27
CA ILE A 31 15.71 26.17 14.35
C ILE A 31 15.66 24.99 13.38
N VAL A 32 16.82 24.51 12.90
CA VAL A 32 16.89 23.36 11.98
C VAL A 32 16.34 22.07 12.60
N PRO A 33 16.70 21.66 13.85
CA PRO A 33 16.09 20.48 14.45
C PRO A 33 14.63 20.69 14.85
N ALA A 34 14.23 21.91 15.24
CA ALA A 34 12.83 22.21 15.56
C ALA A 34 11.91 22.08 14.34
N LEU A 35 12.33 22.57 13.17
CA LEU A 35 11.61 22.37 11.91
C LEU A 35 11.65 20.92 11.44
N GLY A 36 12.80 20.25 11.58
CA GLY A 36 12.93 18.82 11.24
C GLY A 36 12.02 17.92 12.07
N PHE A 37 11.89 18.20 13.37
CA PHE A 37 11.01 17.48 14.29
C PHE A 37 9.51 17.74 14.00
N TRP A 38 9.17 18.96 13.54
CA TRP A 38 7.80 19.28 13.15
C TRP A 38 7.39 18.59 11.84
N LEU A 39 8.33 18.45 10.89
CA LEU A 39 8.10 17.76 9.61
C LEU A 39 7.85 16.26 9.78
N THR A 40 8.51 15.60 10.74
CA THR A 40 8.27 14.17 11.03
C THR A 40 6.94 13.92 11.74
N LEU A 41 6.43 14.87 12.52
CA LEU A 41 5.11 14.74 13.18
C LEU A 41 3.93 14.85 12.21
N MET A 42 4.11 15.50 11.06
CA MET A 42 3.09 15.63 10.01
C MET A 42 3.21 14.58 8.90
N ALA A 43 4.12 13.62 9.05
CA ALA A 43 4.22 12.48 8.15
C ALA A 43 3.03 11.54 8.42
N THR A 44 1.87 11.85 7.86
CA THR A 44 0.79 10.88 7.73
C THR A 44 1.31 9.71 6.89
N PRO A 45 1.19 8.45 7.33
CA PRO A 45 1.46 7.34 6.45
C PRO A 45 0.54 7.49 5.24
N THR A 46 1.10 7.81 4.09
CA THR A 46 0.37 7.70 2.83
C THR A 46 0.02 6.23 2.70
N GLN A 47 -1.24 5.88 3.01
CA GLN A 47 -1.79 4.61 2.58
C GLN A 47 -1.57 4.61 1.07
N ALA A 48 -0.71 3.70 0.61
CA ALA A 48 -0.53 3.49 -0.82
C ALA A 48 -1.93 3.36 -1.42
N ASP A 49 -2.21 4.12 -2.48
CA ASP A 49 -3.43 3.99 -3.26
C ASP A 49 -3.52 2.52 -3.69
N CYS A 50 -4.35 1.76 -2.97
CA CYS A 50 -4.37 0.32 -3.04
C CYS A 50 -5.26 -0.06 -4.23
N GLU A 51 -4.67 -0.04 -5.42
CA GLU A 51 -5.38 -0.46 -6.63
C GLU A 51 -5.46 -2.00 -6.73
N GLY A 52 -6.68 -2.53 -6.83
CA GLY A 52 -6.94 -3.95 -7.06
C GLY A 52 -7.81 -4.62 -5.99
N CYS A 53 -7.69 -5.95 -5.89
CA CYS A 53 -8.50 -6.75 -4.97
C CYS A 53 -7.74 -7.23 -3.72
N LEU A 54 -6.41 -7.13 -3.72
CA LEU A 54 -5.54 -7.57 -2.63
C LEU A 54 -5.22 -6.39 -1.70
N CYS A 55 -6.28 -5.77 -1.20
CA CYS A 55 -6.19 -4.55 -0.41
C CYS A 55 -6.71 -4.82 1.01
N PRO A 56 -6.22 -4.11 2.03
CA PRO A 56 -6.78 -4.16 3.37
C PRO A 56 -8.31 -3.99 3.32
N GLY A 57 -9.05 -4.87 3.99
CA GLY A 57 -10.51 -4.87 3.96
C GLY A 57 -11.16 -5.70 2.85
N ASP A 58 -10.39 -6.35 1.98
CA ASP A 58 -10.87 -7.33 0.98
C ASP A 58 -12.09 -6.83 0.15
N PRO A 59 -11.92 -5.73 -0.62
CA PRO A 59 -13.04 -5.07 -1.31
C PRO A 59 -13.71 -5.96 -2.36
N CYS A 60 -12.99 -6.94 -2.91
CA CYS A 60 -13.51 -7.87 -3.90
C CYS A 60 -14.08 -9.17 -3.29
N ARG A 61 -14.13 -9.29 -1.96
CA ARG A 61 -14.61 -10.47 -1.23
C ARG A 61 -13.97 -11.76 -1.74
N LEU A 62 -12.65 -11.75 -1.80
CA LEU A 62 -11.84 -12.84 -2.31
C LEU A 62 -11.98 -14.08 -1.40
N CYS A 63 -12.15 -15.24 -2.02
CA CYS A 63 -12.04 -16.51 -1.32
C CYS A 63 -10.72 -17.23 -1.62
N PRO A 64 -9.99 -17.68 -0.58
CA PRO A 64 -8.73 -18.39 -0.76
C PRO A 64 -8.94 -19.75 -1.44
N LEU A 65 -8.00 -20.11 -2.31
CA LEU A 65 -7.97 -21.41 -3.00
C LEU A 65 -6.64 -22.15 -2.71
N PRO A 66 -6.68 -23.47 -2.46
CA PRO A 66 -7.85 -24.27 -2.09
C PRO A 66 -8.32 -23.92 -0.66
N ALA A 67 -9.52 -24.37 -0.29
CA ALA A 67 -9.95 -24.28 1.10
C ALA A 67 -9.04 -25.15 1.99
N VAL A 68 -8.62 -24.61 3.12
CA VAL A 68 -7.76 -25.32 4.08
C VAL A 68 -8.60 -25.87 5.21
N GLU A 69 -8.30 -27.09 5.66
CA GLU A 69 -8.96 -27.65 6.84
C GLU A 69 -8.71 -26.80 8.09
N GLY A 70 -9.77 -26.54 8.86
CA GLY A 70 -9.71 -25.74 10.08
C GLY A 70 -9.89 -24.24 9.87
N GLU A 71 -9.93 -23.75 8.62
CA GLU A 71 -10.27 -22.35 8.34
C GLU A 71 -11.79 -22.19 8.17
N PRO A 72 -12.50 -21.49 9.08
CA PRO A 72 -13.94 -21.35 8.98
C PRO A 72 -14.34 -20.51 7.76
N PRO A 73 -15.53 -20.73 7.20
CA PRO A 73 -16.11 -19.82 6.23
C PRO A 73 -16.19 -18.38 6.74
N LYS A 74 -15.87 -17.41 5.87
CA LYS A 74 -16.21 -16.02 6.16
C LYS A 74 -17.74 -15.91 6.14
N ALA A 75 -18.33 -15.27 7.15
CA ALA A 75 -19.78 -15.21 7.33
C ALA A 75 -20.53 -14.50 6.17
N ASP A 76 -19.86 -13.60 5.44
CA ASP A 76 -20.39 -12.88 4.27
C ASP A 76 -19.62 -13.25 2.98
N GLU A 77 -19.22 -14.51 2.84
CA GLU A 77 -18.56 -14.97 1.62
C GLU A 77 -19.53 -15.01 0.43
N HIS A 78 -19.01 -14.72 -0.76
CA HIS A 78 -19.81 -14.76 -1.98
C HIS A 78 -20.29 -16.19 -2.27
N ALA A 79 -21.49 -16.34 -2.84
CA ALA A 79 -22.07 -17.66 -3.12
C ALA A 79 -21.19 -18.58 -4.00
N ILE A 80 -20.31 -18.00 -4.84
CA ILE A 80 -19.33 -18.75 -5.63
C ILE A 80 -18.37 -19.52 -4.72
N CYS A 81 -17.90 -18.90 -3.63
CA CYS A 81 -16.98 -19.50 -2.67
C CYS A 81 -17.59 -20.72 -1.99
N THR A 82 -18.86 -20.63 -1.60
CA THR A 82 -19.62 -21.75 -1.03
C THR A 82 -19.78 -22.89 -2.05
N ARG A 83 -20.06 -22.58 -3.31
CA ARG A 83 -20.18 -23.60 -4.38
C ARG A 83 -18.85 -24.28 -4.68
N ILE A 84 -17.74 -23.54 -4.68
CA ILE A 84 -16.40 -24.14 -4.84
C ILE A 84 -16.12 -25.13 -3.70
N ARG A 85 -16.41 -24.75 -2.46
CA ARG A 85 -16.22 -25.63 -1.28
C ARG A 85 -17.12 -26.86 -1.28
N ALA A 86 -18.30 -26.76 -1.88
CA ALA A 86 -19.18 -27.91 -2.07
C ALA A 86 -18.63 -28.89 -3.14
N ARG A 87 -17.87 -28.40 -4.14
CA ARG A 87 -17.28 -29.22 -5.20
C ARG A 87 -15.91 -29.78 -4.83
N VAL A 88 -15.11 -29.00 -4.11
CA VAL A 88 -13.74 -29.36 -3.74
C VAL A 88 -13.63 -29.33 -2.22
N PRO A 89 -13.44 -30.50 -1.58
CA PRO A 89 -13.32 -30.55 -0.13
C PRO A 89 -12.07 -29.79 0.32
N PRO A 90 -12.06 -29.28 1.57
CA PRO A 90 -10.88 -28.64 2.12
C PRO A 90 -9.72 -29.62 2.18
N THR A 91 -8.50 -29.10 2.04
CA THR A 91 -7.28 -29.89 2.11
C THR A 91 -6.49 -29.54 3.36
N SER A 92 -5.91 -30.54 4.02
CA SER A 92 -4.90 -30.36 5.07
C SER A 92 -3.47 -30.38 4.51
N ALA A 93 -3.30 -30.49 3.19
CA ALA A 93 -1.98 -30.48 2.56
C ALA A 93 -1.32 -29.10 2.67
N GLU A 94 -0.03 -29.07 3.01
CA GLU A 94 0.72 -27.82 3.08
C GLU A 94 0.91 -27.17 1.70
N PRO A 95 0.84 -25.83 1.59
CA PRO A 95 1.07 -25.13 0.33
C PRO A 95 2.44 -25.44 -0.28
N GLY A 96 2.45 -26.14 -1.42
CA GLY A 96 3.67 -26.54 -2.13
C GLY A 96 4.04 -28.02 -1.98
N SER A 97 3.28 -28.79 -1.21
CA SER A 97 3.37 -30.26 -1.21
C SER A 97 2.77 -30.84 -2.50
N ASN A 98 3.12 -32.08 -2.84
CA ASN A 98 2.62 -32.73 -4.05
C ASN A 98 1.09 -32.95 -3.99
N GLU A 99 0.57 -33.18 -2.79
CA GLU A 99 -0.83 -33.45 -2.49
C GLU A 99 -1.70 -32.17 -2.54
N TYR A 100 -1.06 -31.00 -2.39
CA TYR A 100 -1.73 -29.71 -2.46
C TYR A 100 -2.11 -29.33 -3.91
N PHE A 101 -1.26 -29.63 -4.90
CA PHE A 101 -1.48 -29.20 -6.29
C PHE A 101 -2.78 -29.71 -6.90
N PRO A 102 -3.17 -31.01 -6.77
CA PRO A 102 -4.44 -31.48 -7.30
C PRO A 102 -5.66 -30.78 -6.69
N SER A 103 -5.61 -30.47 -5.39
CA SER A 103 -6.67 -29.75 -4.69
C SER A 103 -6.76 -28.29 -5.14
N LEU A 104 -5.61 -27.64 -5.32
CA LEU A 104 -5.51 -26.29 -5.88
C LEU A 104 -6.08 -26.25 -7.31
N ASP A 105 -5.64 -27.14 -8.19
CA ASP A 105 -6.06 -27.15 -9.60
C ASP A 105 -7.57 -27.39 -9.74
N ARG A 106 -8.13 -28.31 -8.96
CA ARG A 106 -9.59 -28.52 -8.90
C ARG A 106 -10.32 -27.28 -8.39
N SER A 107 -9.78 -26.60 -7.38
CA SER A 107 -10.37 -25.38 -6.82
C SER A 107 -10.33 -24.22 -7.82
N ILE A 108 -9.23 -24.07 -8.56
CA ILE A 108 -9.07 -23.10 -9.65
C ILE A 108 -10.08 -23.40 -10.77
N ALA A 109 -10.16 -24.66 -11.21
CA ALA A 109 -11.11 -25.08 -12.24
C ALA A 109 -12.56 -24.83 -11.80
N ALA A 110 -12.90 -25.12 -10.55
CA ALA A 110 -14.21 -24.85 -9.98
C ALA A 110 -14.52 -23.35 -9.94
N CYS A 111 -13.56 -22.50 -9.56
CA CYS A 111 -13.72 -21.04 -9.58
C CYS A 111 -14.07 -20.54 -10.98
N VAL A 112 -13.30 -20.92 -12.00
CA VAL A 112 -13.55 -20.51 -13.39
C VAL A 112 -14.88 -21.05 -13.91
N ALA A 113 -15.22 -22.31 -13.58
CA ALA A 113 -16.49 -22.92 -13.98
C ALA A 113 -17.73 -22.24 -13.36
N GLU A 114 -17.57 -21.64 -12.18
CA GLU A 114 -18.60 -20.85 -11.50
C GLU A 114 -18.66 -19.39 -11.98
N GLY A 115 -17.84 -19.03 -12.97
CA GLY A 115 -17.74 -17.67 -13.49
C GLY A 115 -16.92 -16.73 -12.61
N GLY A 116 -16.06 -17.24 -11.73
CA GLY A 116 -15.07 -16.45 -11.01
C GLY A 116 -13.79 -16.23 -11.82
N ASP A 117 -13.05 -15.19 -11.46
CA ASP A 117 -11.70 -14.92 -11.97
C ASP A 117 -10.66 -15.37 -10.93
N VAL A 118 -9.48 -15.82 -11.37
CA VAL A 118 -8.45 -16.37 -10.47
C VAL A 118 -7.32 -15.37 -10.31
N ILE A 119 -7.19 -14.85 -9.09
CA ILE A 119 -6.13 -13.92 -8.74
C ILE A 119 -4.98 -14.68 -8.10
N ARG A 120 -3.80 -14.53 -8.69
CA ARG A 120 -2.56 -15.00 -8.09
C ARG A 120 -1.99 -13.91 -7.19
N ASN A 121 -2.00 -14.16 -5.88
CA ASN A 121 -1.36 -13.30 -4.92
C ASN A 121 0.17 -13.44 -5.01
N ARG A 122 0.83 -12.38 -5.47
CA ARG A 122 2.30 -12.29 -5.49
C ARG A 122 2.86 -11.71 -4.20
N GLN A 123 2.05 -10.95 -3.45
CA GLN A 123 2.44 -10.28 -2.22
C GLN A 123 2.04 -11.15 -1.03
N ARG A 124 2.99 -11.90 -0.46
CA ARG A 124 2.72 -12.70 0.74
C ARG A 124 2.63 -11.78 1.96
N GLY A 125 1.43 -11.30 2.26
CA GLY A 125 1.11 -10.48 3.42
C GLY A 125 0.31 -11.26 4.47
N LYS A 126 0.25 -10.72 5.70
CA LYS A 126 -0.58 -11.32 6.77
C LYS A 126 -2.07 -11.27 6.47
N GLU A 127 -2.52 -10.26 5.73
CA GLU A 127 -3.92 -10.08 5.34
C GLU A 127 -4.37 -11.08 4.27
N PHE A 128 -3.45 -11.47 3.37
CA PHE A 128 -3.70 -12.41 2.29
C PHE A 128 -2.67 -13.54 2.31
N PRO A 129 -2.82 -14.54 3.21
CA PRO A 129 -1.84 -15.62 3.37
C PRO A 129 -1.80 -16.60 2.18
N SER A 130 -2.93 -16.80 1.51
CA SER A 130 -3.05 -17.75 0.39
C SER A 130 -2.40 -17.22 -0.90
N ARG A 131 -1.92 -18.14 -1.74
CA ARG A 131 -1.26 -17.81 -3.03
C ARG A 131 -2.25 -17.56 -4.15
N PHE A 132 -3.44 -18.16 -4.08
CA PHE A 132 -4.46 -18.05 -5.10
C PHE A 132 -5.79 -17.70 -4.43
N TYR A 133 -6.55 -16.86 -5.10
CA TYR A 133 -7.87 -16.44 -4.69
C TYR A 133 -8.83 -16.54 -5.86
N CYS A 134 -10.07 -16.93 -5.59
CA CYS A 134 -11.17 -16.73 -6.49
C CYS A 134 -11.74 -15.33 -6.24
N LYS A 135 -11.77 -14.51 -7.28
CA LYS A 135 -12.53 -13.27 -7.36
C LYS A 135 -13.90 -13.61 -7.94
N PRO A 136 -14.97 -13.52 -7.15
CA PRO A 136 -16.32 -13.57 -7.69
C PRO A 136 -16.47 -12.46 -8.73
N LEU A 137 -17.08 -12.74 -9.89
CA LEU A 137 -17.62 -11.66 -10.70
C LEU A 137 -18.69 -10.99 -9.85
N VAL A 138 -18.36 -9.82 -9.30
CA VAL A 138 -19.37 -8.83 -8.95
C VAL A 138 -20.02 -8.56 -10.29
N GLN A 139 -21.15 -9.21 -10.57
CA GLN A 139 -22.01 -8.76 -11.62
C GLN A 139 -22.20 -7.29 -11.28
N ILE A 140 -21.65 -6.39 -12.09
CA ILE A 140 -22.16 -5.04 -12.21
C ILE A 140 -23.66 -5.27 -12.20
N GLN A 141 -24.34 -4.83 -11.15
CA GLN A 141 -25.78 -4.95 -11.06
C GLN A 141 -26.29 -4.32 -12.36
N ALA A 142 -26.63 -5.17 -13.33
CA ALA A 142 -27.41 -4.77 -14.47
C ALA A 142 -28.80 -4.56 -13.89
N ARG A 143 -29.01 -3.38 -13.30
CA ARG A 143 -30.31 -2.86 -12.93
C ARG A 143 -30.37 -1.39 -13.26
#